data_AF-A0A9D6CPT2-F1
#
_entry.id   AF-A0A9D6CPT2-F1
#
_cell.length_a   1.000
_cell.length_b   1.000
_cell.length_c   1.000
_cell.angle_alpha   90.00
_cell.angle_beta   90.00
_cell.angle_gamma   90.00
#
_symmetry.space_group_name_H-M   'P 1'
#
loop_
_entity.id
_entity.type
_entity.pdbx_description
1 polymer ?
#
loop_
_entity_poly.entity_id
_entity_poly.type
_entity_poly.pdbx_seq_one_letter_code
_entity_poly.pdbx_strand_id
1 'polypeptide(L)'
;MVTLARFGVSALVFLAAYLLSFWVVFAQIFPLDRPLPATVCALLFAAFASRCVWNNLGAGPASGTLATAARYAAIGGAVGFCGGFFGPMLFAPDANQGPLLGIFLTGPAGTIAGGLAGLARGFRKHPKSAAVNQ
;
A
#
# COMPACT_ATOMS: atom_id res chain seq x y z
N MET A 1 9.12 -11.78 -16.17
CA MET A 1 8.40 -12.02 -14.88
C MET A 1 8.43 -10.82 -13.93
N VAL A 2 9.57 -10.12 -13.76
CA VAL A 2 9.68 -8.98 -12.81
C VAL A 2 8.73 -7.81 -13.17
N THR A 3 8.56 -7.47 -14.44
CA THR A 3 7.67 -6.37 -14.86
C THR A 3 6.19 -6.64 -14.59
N LEU A 4 5.74 -7.89 -14.73
CA LEU A 4 4.35 -8.28 -14.49
C LEU A 4 4.01 -8.18 -13.00
N ALA A 5 4.89 -8.67 -12.11
CA ALA A 5 4.72 -8.53 -10.66
C ALA A 5 4.70 -7.05 -10.23
N ARG A 6 5.54 -6.21 -10.84
CA ARG A 6 5.52 -4.76 -10.59
C ARG A 6 4.20 -4.13 -10.97
N PHE A 7 3.63 -4.53 -12.11
CA PHE A 7 2.35 -4.02 -12.57
C PHE A 7 1.22 -4.43 -11.62
N GLY A 8 1.18 -5.70 -11.22
CA GLY A 8 0.20 -6.19 -10.26
C GLY A 8 0.25 -5.45 -8.92
N VAL A 9 1.44 -5.25 -8.36
CA VAL A 9 1.62 -4.51 -7.10
C VAL A 9 1.20 -3.05 -7.23
N SER A 10 1.60 -2.37 -8.30
CA SER A 10 1.21 -0.97 -8.53
C SER A 10 -0.29 -0.80 -8.76
N ALA A 11 -0.94 -1.72 -9.47
CA ALA A 11 -2.38 -1.72 -9.65
C ALA A 11 -3.12 -1.93 -8.31
N LEU A 12 -2.62 -2.84 -7.48
CA LEU A 12 -3.18 -3.10 -6.15
C LEU A 12 -3.05 -1.86 -5.23
N VAL A 13 -1.87 -1.22 -5.21
CA VAL A 13 -1.65 0.02 -4.47
C VAL A 13 -2.54 1.15 -4.98
N PHE A 14 -2.71 1.27 -6.30
CA PHE A 14 -3.62 2.24 -6.90
C PHE A 14 -5.05 2.03 -6.41
N LEU A 15 -5.56 0.80 -6.50
CA LEU A 15 -6.91 0.45 -6.09
C LEU A 15 -7.13 0.73 -4.59
N ALA A 16 -6.19 0.28 -3.74
CA ALA A 16 -6.26 0.50 -2.30
C ALA A 16 -6.25 2.00 -1.95
N ALA A 17 -5.32 2.76 -2.53
CA ALA A 17 -5.20 4.19 -2.29
C ALA A 17 -6.44 4.96 -2.78
N TYR A 18 -7.00 4.59 -3.94
CA TYR A 18 -8.22 5.19 -4.47
C TYR A 18 -9.40 4.97 -3.51
N LEU A 19 -9.68 3.71 -3.16
CA LEU A 19 -10.82 3.36 -2.31
C LEU A 19 -10.72 4.00 -0.92
N LEU A 20 -9.53 3.93 -0.31
CA LEU A 20 -9.32 4.49 1.01
C LEU A 20 -9.45 6.02 0.98
N SER A 21 -8.75 6.71 0.07
CA SER A 21 -8.77 8.17 0.02
C SER A 21 -10.12 8.74 -0.39
N PHE A 22 -10.85 8.06 -1.29
CA PHE A 22 -12.19 8.47 -1.68
C PHE A 22 -13.15 8.40 -0.48
N TRP A 23 -13.30 7.23 0.14
CA TRP A 23 -14.31 7.03 1.19
C TRP A 23 -13.97 7.72 2.52
N VAL A 24 -12.69 7.73 2.91
CA VAL A 24 -12.27 8.21 4.23
C VAL A 24 -11.95 9.71 4.22
N VAL A 25 -11.51 10.27 3.09
CA VAL A 25 -11.00 11.66 3.03
C VAL A 25 -11.87 12.52 2.12
N PHE A 26 -11.87 12.26 0.81
CA PHE A 26 -12.43 13.21 -0.15
C PHE A 26 -13.95 13.25 -0.16
N ALA A 27 -14.63 12.13 0.08
CA ALA A 27 -16.08 12.10 0.24
C ALA A 27 -16.58 12.84 1.49
N GLN A 28 -15.70 13.11 2.47
CA GLN A 28 -16.02 13.90 3.67
C GLN A 28 -15.79 15.41 3.45
N ILE A 29 -14.97 15.77 2.45
CA ILE A 29 -14.61 17.16 2.13
C ILE A 29 -15.54 17.72 1.07
N PHE A 30 -15.89 16.93 0.06
CA PHE A 30 -16.70 17.36 -1.07
C PHE A 30 -18.15 16.89 -0.95
N PRO A 31 -19.12 17.68 -1.47
CA PRO A 31 -20.52 17.29 -1.49
C PRO A 31 -20.78 16.00 -2.29
N LEU A 32 -21.61 15.11 -1.73
CA LEU A 32 -21.93 13.81 -2.35
C LEU A 32 -22.82 13.92 -3.60
N ASP A 33 -23.55 15.03 -3.78
CA ASP A 33 -24.36 15.32 -4.96
C ASP A 33 -23.49 15.63 -6.19
N ARG A 34 -22.24 16.05 -5.98
CA ARG A 34 -21.25 16.30 -7.03
C ARG A 34 -19.95 15.55 -6.72
N PRO A 35 -19.90 14.22 -6.92
CA PRO A 35 -18.75 13.40 -6.51
C PRO A 35 -17.50 13.64 -7.38
N LEU A 36 -17.64 14.30 -8.53
CA LEU A 36 -16.58 14.49 -9.52
C LEU A 36 -15.27 15.05 -8.92
N PRO A 37 -15.28 16.13 -8.12
CA PRO A 37 -14.06 16.65 -7.48
C PRO A 37 -13.42 15.64 -6.53
N ALA A 38 -14.23 14.94 -5.71
CA ALA A 38 -13.73 13.91 -4.80
C ALA A 38 -13.04 12.77 -5.55
N THR A 39 -13.67 12.28 -6.62
CA THR A 39 -13.14 11.22 -7.47
C THR A 39 -11.84 11.66 -8.14
N VAL A 40 -11.79 12.88 -8.69
CA VAL A 40 -10.57 13.41 -9.33
C VAL A 40 -9.42 13.50 -8.32
N CYS A 41 -9.66 14.07 -7.14
CA CYS A 41 -8.64 14.15 -6.10
C CYS A 41 -8.16 12.76 -5.64
N ALA A 42 -9.08 11.81 -5.45
CA ALA A 42 -8.75 10.44 -5.08
C ALA A 42 -7.94 9.72 -6.16
N LEU A 43 -8.30 9.89 -7.44
CA LEU A 43 -7.56 9.33 -8.57
C LEU A 43 -6.15 9.91 -8.68
N LEU A 44 -6.00 11.22 -8.50
CA LEU A 44 -4.69 11.87 -8.50
C LEU A 44 -3.81 11.36 -7.36
N PHE A 45 -4.37 11.23 -6.15
CA PHE A 45 -3.67 10.68 -4.99
C PHE A 45 -3.27 9.21 -5.22
N ALA A 46 -4.18 8.39 -5.73
CA ALA A 46 -3.94 6.99 -6.05
C ALA A 46 -2.86 6.83 -7.15
N ALA A 47 -2.93 7.65 -8.19
CA ALA A 47 -1.93 7.69 -9.25
C ALA A 47 -0.55 8.07 -8.70
N PHE A 48 -0.49 9.09 -7.83
CA PHE A 48 0.74 9.49 -7.17
C PHE A 48 1.33 8.36 -6.31
N ALA A 49 0.53 7.76 -5.42
CA ALA A 49 0.96 6.67 -4.55
C ALA A 49 1.44 5.44 -5.36
N SER A 50 0.68 5.04 -6.38
CA SER A 50 1.04 3.94 -7.27
C SER A 50 2.32 4.23 -8.06
N ARG A 51 2.49 5.46 -8.53
CA ARG A 51 3.70 5.91 -9.24
C ARG A 51 4.92 5.89 -8.32
N CYS A 52 4.78 6.33 -7.07
CA CYS A 52 5.83 6.23 -6.06
C CYS A 52 6.25 4.77 -5.86
N VAL A 53 5.30 3.85 -5.70
CA VAL A 53 5.61 2.41 -5.55
C VAL A 53 6.25 1.85 -6.81
N TRP A 54 5.74 2.16 -8.01
CA TRP A 54 6.30 1.68 -9.28
C TRP A 54 7.76 2.09 -9.47
N ASN A 55 8.08 3.35 -9.17
CA ASN A 55 9.42 3.91 -9.29
C ASN A 55 10.36 3.26 -8.26
N ASN A 56 9.91 3.13 -7.00
CA ASN A 56 10.66 2.45 -5.95
C ASN A 56 10.83 0.95 -6.21
N LEU A 57 9.90 0.32 -6.94
CA LEU A 57 10.00 -1.08 -7.35
C LEU A 57 11.07 -1.31 -8.43
N GLY A 58 11.30 -0.31 -9.29
CA GLY A 58 12.26 -0.35 -10.40
C GLY A 58 13.62 0.25 -10.13
N ALA A 59 13.73 1.12 -9.12
CA ALA A 59 15.00 1.47 -8.53
C ALA A 59 15.69 0.17 -8.05
N GLY A 60 17.01 0.09 -8.20
CA GLY A 60 17.83 -1.01 -7.71
C GLY A 60 17.70 -1.22 -6.18
N PRO A 61 18.60 -1.97 -5.54
CA PRO A 61 18.59 -2.12 -4.09
C PRO A 61 18.45 -0.74 -3.42
N ALA A 62 17.33 -0.51 -2.72
CA ALA A 62 17.05 0.79 -2.12
C ALA A 62 18.23 1.19 -1.22
N SER A 63 18.76 2.39 -1.42
CA SER A 63 19.99 2.86 -0.77
C SER A 63 19.86 3.04 0.75
N GLY A 64 18.66 2.86 1.32
CA GLY A 64 18.42 2.99 2.75
C GLY A 64 17.40 1.98 3.30
N THR A 65 17.62 1.59 4.56
CA THR A 65 16.74 0.71 5.35
C THR A 65 15.33 1.28 5.46
N LEU A 66 15.18 2.60 5.64
CA LEU A 66 13.87 3.25 5.72
C LEU A 66 13.10 3.21 4.40
N ALA A 67 13.77 3.44 3.26
CA ALA A 67 13.15 3.33 1.94
C ALA A 67 12.69 1.89 1.66
N THR A 68 13.48 0.91 2.09
CA THR A 68 13.08 -0.51 2.04
C THR A 68 11.87 -0.76 2.92
N ALA A 69 11.85 -0.27 4.17
CA ALA A 69 10.71 -0.40 5.07
C ALA A 69 9.43 0.21 4.48
N ALA A 70 9.48 1.45 4.02
CA ALA A 70 8.34 2.16 3.44
C ALA A 70 7.77 1.44 2.21
N ARG A 71 8.64 0.92 1.33
CA ARG A 71 8.23 0.13 0.16
C ARG A 71 7.45 -1.12 0.58
N TYR A 72 7.93 -1.86 1.57
CA TYR A 72 7.25 -3.09 2.00
C TYR A 72 5.99 -2.78 2.81
N ALA A 73 5.97 -1.68 3.57
CA ALA A 73 4.79 -1.19 4.27
C ALA A 73 3.67 -0.85 3.29
N ALA A 74 3.98 -0.12 2.21
CA ALA A 74 2.99 0.21 1.17
C ALA A 74 2.42 -1.05 0.49
N ILE A 75 3.26 -2.04 0.18
CA ILE A 75 2.82 -3.31 -0.43
C ILE A 75 1.97 -4.12 0.55
N GLY A 76 2.45 -4.33 1.77
CA GLY A 76 1.74 -5.08 2.80
C GLY A 76 0.41 -4.42 3.16
N GLY A 77 0.39 -3.10 3.27
CA GLY A 77 -0.81 -2.31 3.50
C GLY A 77 -1.84 -2.46 2.39
N ALA A 78 -1.43 -2.36 1.12
CA ALA A 78 -2.34 -2.53 -0.01
C ALA A 78 -2.92 -3.95 -0.08
N VAL A 79 -2.09 -4.98 0.11
CA VAL A 79 -2.54 -6.38 0.14
C VAL A 79 -3.51 -6.62 1.30
N GLY A 80 -3.14 -6.20 2.51
CA GLY A 80 -3.97 -6.36 3.70
C GLY A 80 -5.29 -5.60 3.57
N PHE A 81 -5.24 -4.36 3.10
CA PHE A 81 -6.43 -3.53 2.88
C PHE A 81 -7.36 -4.19 1.87
N CYS A 82 -6.90 -4.54 0.66
CA CYS A 82 -7.74 -5.16 -0.35
C CYS A 82 -8.34 -6.48 0.14
N GLY A 83 -7.55 -7.31 0.84
CA GLY A 83 -8.04 -8.56 1.43
C GLY A 83 -9.18 -8.35 2.42
N GLY A 84 -9.04 -7.42 3.36
CA GLY A 84 -10.10 -7.16 4.36
C GLY A 84 -11.21 -6.23 3.89
N PHE A 85 -11.00 -5.46 2.82
CA PHE A 85 -12.01 -4.59 2.23
C PHE A 85 -13.00 -5.41 1.39
N PHE A 86 -12.47 -6.25 0.49
CA PHE A 86 -13.29 -7.09 -0.39
C PHE A 86 -13.68 -8.43 0.24
N GLY A 87 -12.87 -8.95 1.17
CA GLY A 87 -13.09 -10.27 1.79
C GLY A 87 -14.49 -10.43 2.38
N PRO A 88 -14.94 -9.54 3.29
CA PRO A 88 -16.30 -9.59 3.82
C PRO A 88 -17.36 -9.48 2.73
N MET A 89 -17.18 -8.62 1.72
CA MET A 89 -18.14 -8.45 0.62
C MET A 89 -18.29 -9.70 -0.26
N LEU A 90 -17.25 -10.51 -0.39
CA LEU A 90 -17.24 -11.70 -1.23
C LEU A 90 -17.64 -12.97 -0.48
N PHE A 91 -17.19 -13.12 0.78
CA PHE A 91 -17.34 -14.37 1.53
C PHE A 91 -18.39 -14.31 2.64
N ALA A 92 -18.75 -13.11 3.11
CA ALA A 92 -19.75 -12.90 4.15
C ALA A 92 -20.57 -11.61 3.89
N PRO A 93 -21.23 -11.50 2.73
CA PRO A 93 -21.90 -10.25 2.31
C PRO A 93 -23.02 -9.82 3.27
N ASP A 94 -23.63 -10.77 3.98
CA ASP A 94 -24.69 -10.51 4.96
C ASP A 94 -24.14 -9.99 6.30
N ALA A 95 -22.82 -10.02 6.50
CA ALA A 95 -22.21 -9.44 7.69
C ALA A 95 -22.29 -7.91 7.62
N ASN A 96 -22.86 -7.29 8.65
CA ASN A 96 -23.01 -5.83 8.77
C ASN A 96 -21.69 -5.08 9.02
N GLN A 97 -20.55 -5.66 8.67
CA GLN A 97 -19.21 -5.10 8.90
C GLN A 97 -18.58 -4.54 7.63
N GLY A 98 -19.12 -4.83 6.44
CA GLY A 98 -18.72 -4.23 5.17
C GLY A 98 -17.19 -4.12 5.00
N PRO A 99 -16.66 -2.98 4.51
CA PRO A 99 -15.22 -2.80 4.29
C PRO A 99 -14.40 -2.52 5.56
N LEU A 100 -15.02 -2.51 6.75
CA LEU A 100 -14.39 -2.00 7.97
C LEU A 100 -13.18 -2.84 8.41
N LEU A 101 -13.21 -4.15 8.14
CA LEU A 101 -12.09 -5.05 8.40
C LEU A 101 -10.82 -4.59 7.65
N GLY A 102 -10.98 -4.22 6.38
CA GLY A 102 -9.92 -3.68 5.54
C GLY A 102 -9.35 -2.36 6.05
N ILE A 103 -10.25 -1.46 6.44
CA ILE A 103 -9.90 -0.09 6.88
C ILE A 103 -9.20 -0.10 8.24
N PHE A 104 -9.75 -0.82 9.23
CA PHE A 104 -9.30 -0.70 10.62
C PHE A 104 -8.31 -1.77 11.05
N LEU A 105 -8.32 -2.95 10.42
CA LEU A 105 -7.50 -4.07 10.90
C LEU A 105 -6.48 -4.53 9.86
N THR A 106 -6.91 -5.11 8.74
CA THR A 106 -5.99 -5.81 7.85
C THR A 106 -5.11 -4.86 7.04
N GLY A 107 -5.60 -3.67 6.66
CA GLY A 107 -4.80 -2.63 6.02
C GLY A 107 -3.68 -2.09 6.94
N PRO A 108 -4.00 -1.60 8.15
CA PRO A 108 -3.01 -1.17 9.13
C PRO A 108 -2.04 -2.30 9.54
N ALA A 109 -2.56 -3.50 9.85
CA ALA A 109 -1.73 -4.65 10.21
C ALA A 109 -0.78 -5.05 9.07
N GLY A 110 -1.27 -5.06 7.82
CA GLY A 110 -0.46 -5.32 6.63
C GLY A 110 0.65 -4.27 6.45
N THR A 111 0.35 -3.00 6.72
CA THR A 111 1.32 -1.90 6.66
C THR A 111 2.44 -2.10 7.68
N ILE A 112 2.08 -2.41 8.92
CA ILE A 112 3.03 -2.66 10.01
C ILE A 112 3.88 -3.90 9.70
N ALA A 113 3.26 -5.03 9.38
CA ALA A 113 3.95 -6.28 9.06
C ALA A 113 4.90 -6.12 7.86
N GLY A 114 4.45 -5.43 6.81
CA GLY A 114 5.27 -5.08 5.66
C GLY A 114 6.46 -4.20 6.05
N GLY A 115 6.23 -3.13 6.81
CA GLY A 115 7.28 -2.24 7.30
C GLY A 115 8.36 -2.97 8.09
N LEU A 116 7.95 -3.83 9.04
CA LEU A 116 8.85 -4.66 9.84
C LEU A 116 9.66 -5.63 8.97
N ALA A 117 9.03 -6.28 7.98
CA ALA A 117 9.73 -7.14 7.03
C ALA A 117 10.76 -6.37 6.19
N GLY A 118 10.43 -5.15 5.77
CA GLY A 118 11.34 -4.26 5.05
C GLY A 118 12.52 -3.78 5.90
N LEU A 119 12.28 -3.42 7.18
CA LEU A 119 13.34 -3.08 8.14
C LEU A 119 14.29 -4.26 8.37
N ALA A 120 13.75 -5.45 8.63
CA ALA A 120 14.54 -6.66 8.82
C ALA A 120 15.41 -6.97 7.59
N ARG A 121 14.88 -6.78 6.37
CA ARG A 121 15.63 -6.94 5.13
C ARG A 121 16.70 -5.86 4.94
N GLY A 122 16.41 -4.62 5.29
CA GLY A 122 17.38 -3.52 5.22
C GLY A 122 18.58 -3.76 6.13
N PHE A 123 18.34 -4.12 7.40
CA PHE A 123 19.43 -4.41 8.34
C PHE A 123 20.27 -5.63 7.95
N ARG A 124 19.65 -6.67 7.37
CA ARG A 124 20.37 -7.86 6.87
C ARG A 124 21.31 -7.58 5.69
N LYS A 125 21.15 -6.47 4.96
CA LYS A 125 22.05 -6.07 3.87
C LYS A 125 23.26 -5.25 4.31
N HIS A 126 23.24 -4.68 5.52
CA HIS A 126 24.35 -3.92 6.10
C HIS A 126 25.45 -4.67 6.91
N PRO A 127 25.46 -5.99 7.19
CA PRO A 127 26.44 -6.57 8.14
C PRO A 127 27.78 -7.09 7.57
N LYS A 128 28.18 -6.85 6.31
CA LYS A 128 29.44 -7.45 5.76
C LYS A 128 30.30 -6.53 4.89
N SER A 129 30.59 -5.31 5.34
CA SER A 129 31.63 -4.47 4.70
C SER A 129 32.67 -3.90 5.68
N ALA A 130 32.74 -4.44 6.90
CA ALA A 130 33.67 -3.99 7.95
C ALA A 130 34.79 -5.01 8.27
N ALA A 131 34.91 -6.11 7.52
CA ALA A 131 35.86 -7.19 7.81
C ALA A 131 36.88 -7.44 6.68
N VAL A 132 37.10 -6.48 5.78
CA VAL A 132 38.02 -6.61 4.62
C VAL A 132 39.19 -5.62 4.67
N ASN A 133 39.52 -5.08 5.84
CA ASN A 133 40.75 -4.29 6.05
C ASN A 133 41.34 -4.55 7.45
N GLN A 134 41.65 -5.80 7.75
CA GLN A 134 42.65 -6.16 8.77
C GLN A 134 43.70 -7.07 8.14
#